data_AF-W6PYB3-F1
#
_entry.id   AF-W6PYB3-F1
#
_cell.length_a   1.000
_cell.length_b   1.000
_cell.length_c   1.000
_cell.angle_alpha   90.00
_cell.angle_beta   90.00
_cell.angle_gamma   90.00
#
_symmetry.space_group_name_H-M   'P 1'
#
loop_
_entity.id
_entity.type
_entity.pdbx_description
1 polymer ?
#
loop_
_entity_poly.entity_id
_entity_poly.type
_entity_poly.pdbx_seq_one_letter_code
_entity_poly.pdbx_strand_id
1 'polypeptide(L)'
;MVFRTETWRIERKRIGWTEYKFLYRKGYKKARCGLDLFVQLIIADYHVRELAQQKEALQEKLEKLDKTQEVLQKEYWYQECELHKWQSSIPGGPMKLAYESLRKNPKWYMQNELIKDCAGRGGCCGRECGCCEKRESTPEKSMGAGHCTTGCACCSSFRGCELTAQEKKNIRDALRAALKYSNSAYLLSMSRAYIIRDRKV
;
A
#
# COMPACT_ATOMS: atom_id res chain seq x y z
N MET A 1 -6.33 44.73 -7.30
CA MET A 1 -6.16 45.50 -6.05
C MET A 1 -4.66 45.58 -5.77
N VAL A 2 -4.06 46.77 -5.90
CA VAL A 2 -2.61 46.96 -5.85
C VAL A 2 -2.18 47.01 -4.39
N PHE A 3 -1.45 46.00 -3.91
CA PHE A 3 -0.77 46.07 -2.63
C PHE A 3 0.36 47.10 -2.74
N ARG A 4 0.13 48.32 -2.23
CA ARG A 4 1.19 49.31 -2.03
C ARG A 4 2.14 48.75 -0.98
N THR A 5 3.33 48.32 -1.39
CA THR A 5 4.40 47.99 -0.45
C THR A 5 4.96 49.28 0.14
N GLU A 6 4.76 49.45 1.43
CA GLU A 6 5.33 50.57 2.18
C GLU A 6 6.85 50.40 2.23
N THR A 7 7.58 51.38 1.68
CA THR A 7 9.03 51.26 1.46
C THR A 7 9.81 51.60 2.73
N TRP A 8 10.18 50.58 3.50
CA TRP A 8 11.11 50.68 4.61
C TRP A 8 12.55 50.83 4.10
N ARG A 9 13.36 51.67 4.76
CA ARG A 9 14.81 51.79 4.50
C ARG A 9 15.58 51.30 5.72
N ILE A 10 16.52 50.37 5.51
CA ILE A 10 17.41 49.85 6.57
C ILE A 10 18.70 50.67 6.55
N GLU A 11 19.02 51.34 7.66
CA GLU A 11 20.30 52.05 7.82
C GLU A 11 21.14 51.39 8.91
N ARG A 12 22.30 50.85 8.54
CA ARG A 12 23.33 50.46 9.51
C ARG A 12 24.07 51.72 9.96
N LYS A 13 23.93 52.11 11.23
CA LYS A 13 24.83 53.11 11.84
C LYS A 13 25.85 52.41 12.72
N ARG A 14 27.15 52.67 12.48
CA ARG A 14 28.27 52.25 13.33
C ARG A 14 28.22 52.97 14.69
N ILE A 15 27.34 52.55 15.60
CA ILE A 15 27.46 52.87 17.03
C ILE A 15 26.96 51.63 17.79
N GLY A 16 27.89 50.73 18.14
CA GLY A 16 27.60 49.45 18.80
C GLY A 16 27.08 48.39 17.83
N TRP A 17 27.73 47.22 17.78
CA TRP A 17 27.52 46.17 16.77
C TRP A 17 26.19 45.39 16.86
N THR A 18 25.19 45.85 17.63
CA THR A 18 24.05 45.03 18.09
C THR A 18 22.65 45.50 17.66
N GLU A 19 22.47 46.65 17.00
CA GLU A 19 21.13 47.18 16.67
C GLU A 19 20.94 47.60 15.19
N TYR A 20 19.76 47.31 14.62
CA TYR A 20 19.33 47.84 13.31
C TYR A 20 18.31 48.98 13.48
N LYS A 21 18.38 50.00 12.62
CA LYS A 21 17.39 51.08 12.52
C LYS A 21 16.53 50.91 11.27
N PHE A 22 15.23 50.85 11.48
CA PHE A 22 14.21 50.80 10.42
C PHE A 22 13.53 52.18 10.32
N LEU A 23 13.51 52.77 9.12
CA LEU A 23 12.88 54.07 8.86
C LEU A 23 11.66 53.91 7.95
N TYR A 24 10.51 54.46 8.38
CA TYR A 24 9.25 54.51 7.62
C TYR A 24 9.04 55.88 6.97
N ARG A 25 8.59 55.91 5.71
CA ARG A 25 8.65 57.08 4.80
C ARG A 25 7.59 58.17 5.04
N LYS A 26 6.65 58.02 6.00
CA LYS A 26 5.69 59.07 6.40
C LYS A 26 5.66 59.22 7.93
N GLY A 27 6.27 60.29 8.43
CA GLY A 27 6.31 60.59 9.88
C GLY A 27 7.27 59.66 10.63
N TYR A 28 8.48 60.13 10.90
CA TYR A 28 9.59 59.35 11.46
C TYR A 28 9.30 58.75 12.85
N LYS A 29 8.68 57.57 12.91
CA LYS A 29 8.73 56.71 14.11
C LYS A 29 9.96 55.83 14.04
N LYS A 30 10.86 55.94 15.02
CA LYS A 30 12.08 55.09 15.15
C LYS A 30 11.70 53.80 15.88
N ALA A 31 11.95 52.66 15.25
CA ALA A 31 11.96 51.36 15.92
C ALA A 31 13.41 50.86 16.00
N ARG A 32 13.82 50.35 17.18
CA ARG A 32 15.08 49.64 17.37
C ARG A 32 14.75 48.18 17.65
N CYS A 33 15.47 47.29 17.00
CA CYS A 33 15.41 45.86 17.24
C CYS A 33 16.84 45.36 17.41
N GLY A 34 17.08 44.55 18.44
CA GLY A 34 18.36 43.85 18.60
C GLY A 34 18.57 42.89 17.43
N LEU A 35 19.77 42.88 16.87
CA LEU A 35 20.14 42.01 15.74
C LEU A 35 19.83 40.54 16.04
N ASP A 36 20.13 40.08 17.26
CA ASP A 36 19.88 38.71 17.68
C ASP A 36 18.39 38.36 17.65
N LEU A 37 17.53 39.25 18.15
CA LEU A 37 16.07 39.05 18.11
C LEU A 37 15.56 38.96 16.67
N PHE A 38 16.05 39.82 15.77
CA PHE A 38 15.64 39.82 14.37
C PHE A 38 16.10 38.56 13.62
N VAL A 39 17.32 38.08 13.90
CA VAL A 39 17.84 36.81 13.34
C VAL A 39 17.03 35.62 13.86
N GLN A 40 16.76 35.57 15.17
CA GLN A 40 15.93 34.52 15.75
C GLN A 40 14.51 34.50 15.18
N LEU A 41 13.92 35.69 14.94
CA LEU A 41 12.63 35.80 14.27
C LEU A 41 12.67 35.21 12.85
N ILE A 42 13.69 35.53 12.05
CA ILE A 42 13.82 35.00 10.69
C ILE A 42 14.01 33.48 10.69
N ILE A 43 14.83 32.95 11.60
CA ILE A 43 15.06 31.51 11.74
C ILE A 43 13.76 30.80 12.16
N ALA A 44 13.04 31.35 13.15
CA ALA A 44 11.76 30.80 13.59
C ALA A 44 10.71 30.83 12.46
N ASP A 45 10.59 31.94 11.74
CA ASP A 45 9.70 32.08 10.57
C ASP A 45 10.04 31.06 9.46
N TYR A 46 11.34 30.89 9.16
CA TYR A 46 11.80 29.86 8.23
C TYR A 46 11.40 28.46 8.67
N HIS A 47 11.65 28.12 9.94
CA HIS A 47 11.36 26.79 10.46
C HIS A 47 9.86 26.50 10.50
N VAL A 48 9.02 27.49 10.87
CA VAL A 48 7.56 27.34 10.80
C VAL A 48 7.10 27.05 9.38
N ARG A 49 7.65 27.75 8.37
CA ARG A 49 7.34 27.46 6.96
C ARG A 49 7.79 26.08 6.53
N GLU A 50 9.01 25.67 6.90
CA GLU A 50 9.52 24.33 6.60
C GLU A 50 8.61 23.25 7.16
N LEU A 51 8.22 23.36 8.43
CA LEU A 51 7.31 22.42 9.08
C LEU A 51 5.92 22.42 8.44
N ALA A 52 5.39 23.58 8.05
CA ALA A 52 4.11 23.68 7.34
C ALA A 52 4.18 22.95 5.99
N GLN A 53 5.23 23.17 5.21
CA GLN A 53 5.45 22.50 3.92
C GLN A 53 5.59 20.98 4.08
N GLN A 54 6.34 20.52 5.10
CA GLN A 54 6.46 19.09 5.40
C GLN A 54 5.11 18.48 5.75
N LYS A 55 4.30 19.18 6.57
CA LYS A 55 2.95 18.74 6.94
C LYS A 55 2.04 18.65 5.72
N GLU A 56 2.02 19.66 4.86
CA GLU A 56 1.22 19.67 3.63
C GLU A 56 1.59 18.50 2.70
N ALA A 57 2.89 18.25 2.52
CA ALA A 57 3.37 17.13 1.70
C ALA A 57 2.98 15.76 2.27
N LEU A 58 2.97 15.60 3.59
CA LEU A 58 2.49 14.38 4.25
C LEU A 58 0.98 14.22 4.11
N GLN A 59 0.21 15.30 4.24
CA GLN A 59 -1.24 15.28 4.04
C GLN A 59 -1.60 14.86 2.61
N GLU A 60 -0.91 15.40 1.59
CA GLU A 60 -1.13 15.00 0.20
C GLU A 60 -0.83 13.50 -0.02
N LYS A 61 0.22 12.97 0.62
CA LYS A 61 0.54 11.53 0.56
C LYS A 61 -0.55 10.68 1.22
N LEU A 62 -1.06 11.10 2.38
CA LEU A 62 -2.16 10.41 3.07
C LEU A 62 -3.42 10.39 2.20
N GLU A 63 -3.81 11.52 1.61
CA GLU A 63 -4.98 11.58 0.73
C GLU A 63 -4.84 10.66 -0.50
N LYS A 64 -3.64 10.55 -1.09
CA LYS A 64 -3.38 9.62 -2.19
C LYS A 64 -3.47 8.16 -1.75
N LEU A 65 -2.96 7.84 -0.56
CA LEU A 65 -3.07 6.50 0.01
C LEU A 65 -4.52 6.13 0.31
N ASP A 66 -5.30 7.06 0.89
CA ASP A 66 -6.72 6.85 1.19
C ASP A 66 -7.51 6.55 -0.09
N LYS A 67 -7.33 7.37 -1.14
CA LYS A 67 -7.96 7.12 -2.45
C LYS A 67 -7.57 5.76 -3.03
N THR A 68 -6.31 5.37 -2.90
CA THR A 68 -5.83 4.06 -3.38
C THR A 68 -6.46 2.92 -2.58
N GLN A 69 -6.57 3.09 -1.26
CA GLN A 69 -7.22 2.13 -0.38
C GLN A 69 -8.70 1.95 -0.73
N GLU A 70 -9.44 3.04 -0.97
CA GLU A 70 -10.85 2.98 -1.39
C GLU A 70 -11.04 2.21 -2.69
N VAL A 71 -10.19 2.46 -3.70
CA VAL A 71 -10.23 1.72 -4.97
C VAL A 71 -9.98 0.23 -4.75
N LEU A 72 -8.96 -0.12 -3.97
CA LEU A 72 -8.64 -1.53 -3.67
C LEU A 72 -9.76 -2.22 -2.87
N GLN A 73 -10.38 -1.52 -1.91
CA GLN A 73 -11.52 -2.06 -1.15
C GLN A 73 -12.70 -2.34 -2.07
N LYS A 74 -13.03 -1.42 -2.98
CA LYS A 74 -14.10 -1.61 -3.97
C LYS A 74 -13.81 -2.78 -4.91
N GLU A 75 -12.59 -2.86 -5.45
CA GLU A 75 -12.18 -3.98 -6.30
C GLU A 75 -12.23 -5.32 -5.55
N TYR A 76 -11.73 -5.35 -4.31
CA TYR A 76 -11.76 -6.53 -3.45
C TYR A 76 -13.20 -7.03 -3.24
N TRP A 77 -14.12 -6.13 -2.89
CA TRP A 77 -15.54 -6.45 -2.72
C TRP A 77 -16.16 -7.07 -3.98
N TYR A 78 -15.90 -6.48 -5.16
CA TYR A 78 -16.38 -7.07 -6.43
C TYR A 78 -15.85 -8.48 -6.66
N GLN A 79 -14.57 -8.73 -6.35
CA GLN A 79 -13.98 -10.06 -6.50
C GLN A 79 -14.54 -11.07 -5.49
N GLU A 80 -14.87 -10.65 -4.28
CA GLU A 80 -15.58 -11.50 -3.31
C GLU A 80 -16.98 -11.87 -3.80
N CYS A 81 -17.73 -10.91 -4.35
CA CYS A 81 -19.04 -11.19 -4.94
C CYS A 81 -18.95 -12.18 -6.11
N GLU A 82 -17.98 -11.99 -7.02
CA GLU A 82 -17.77 -12.91 -8.14
C GLU A 82 -17.34 -14.30 -7.65
N LEU A 83 -16.45 -14.39 -6.66
CA LEU A 83 -16.08 -15.68 -6.06
C LEU A 83 -17.30 -16.37 -5.45
N HIS A 84 -18.12 -15.64 -4.69
CA HIS A 84 -19.34 -16.17 -4.09
C HIS A 84 -20.33 -16.69 -5.15
N LYS A 85 -20.48 -15.98 -6.27
CA LYS A 85 -21.28 -16.41 -7.42
C LYS A 85 -20.77 -17.74 -8.00
N TRP A 86 -19.46 -17.89 -8.19
CA TRP A 86 -18.85 -19.14 -8.66
C TRP A 86 -19.02 -20.29 -7.67
N GLN A 87 -18.83 -20.03 -6.37
CA GLN A 87 -19.07 -21.02 -5.30
C GLN A 87 -20.52 -21.50 -5.31
N SER A 88 -21.47 -20.57 -5.43
CA SER A 88 -22.91 -20.88 -5.49
C SER A 88 -23.31 -21.64 -6.75
N SER A 89 -22.55 -21.49 -7.84
CA SER A 89 -22.77 -22.17 -9.11
C SER A 89 -22.26 -23.62 -9.13
N ILE A 90 -21.53 -24.07 -8.10
CA ILE A 90 -21.10 -25.47 -8.00
C ILE A 90 -22.35 -26.35 -7.84
N PRO A 91 -22.59 -27.33 -8.74
CA PRO A 91 -23.73 -28.23 -8.62
C PRO A 91 -23.71 -28.98 -7.30
N GLY A 92 -24.90 -29.22 -6.73
CA GLY A 92 -25.03 -30.07 -5.54
C GLY A 92 -24.43 -31.46 -5.76
N GLY A 93 -23.94 -32.07 -4.68
CA GLY A 93 -23.35 -33.41 -4.71
C GLY A 93 -21.99 -33.50 -4.02
N PRO A 94 -21.28 -34.63 -4.18
CA PRO A 94 -20.04 -34.91 -3.47
C PRO A 94 -18.95 -33.83 -3.66
N MET A 95 -18.84 -33.27 -4.86
CA MET A 95 -17.86 -32.22 -5.17
C MET A 95 -18.11 -30.95 -4.34
N LYS A 96 -19.36 -30.49 -4.25
CA LYS A 96 -19.73 -29.30 -3.46
C LYS A 96 -19.46 -29.52 -1.98
N LEU A 97 -19.89 -30.68 -1.45
CA LEU A 97 -19.65 -31.04 -0.05
C LEU A 97 -18.16 -31.10 0.29
N ALA A 98 -17.35 -31.65 -0.62
CA ALA A 98 -15.90 -31.73 -0.45
C ALA A 98 -15.25 -30.34 -0.45
N TYR A 99 -15.61 -29.47 -1.40
CA TYR A 99 -15.16 -28.07 -1.45
C TYR A 99 -15.55 -27.31 -0.16
N GLU A 100 -16.82 -27.35 0.24
CA GLU A 100 -17.31 -26.66 1.43
C GLU A 100 -16.64 -27.18 2.71
N SER A 101 -16.48 -28.50 2.83
CA SER A 101 -15.79 -29.15 3.96
C SER A 101 -14.33 -28.71 4.04
N LEU A 102 -13.62 -28.67 2.91
CA LEU A 102 -12.25 -28.16 2.85
C LEU A 102 -12.18 -26.69 3.30
N ARG A 103 -13.09 -25.85 2.82
CA ARG A 103 -13.12 -24.40 3.10
C ARG A 103 -13.50 -24.05 4.55
N LYS A 104 -14.04 -24.99 5.34
CA LYS A 104 -14.23 -24.81 6.80
C LYS A 104 -12.90 -24.72 7.55
N ASN A 105 -11.81 -25.23 6.99
CA ASN A 105 -10.48 -25.08 7.57
C ASN A 105 -9.93 -23.67 7.24
N PRO A 106 -9.63 -22.81 8.24
CA PRO A 106 -9.03 -21.49 7.98
C PRO A 106 -7.67 -21.58 7.28
N LYS A 107 -6.95 -22.70 7.42
CA LYS A 107 -5.70 -23.02 6.70
C LYS A 107 -5.91 -23.96 5.51
N TRP A 108 -7.11 -23.98 4.90
CA TRP A 108 -7.40 -24.83 3.73
C TRP A 108 -6.34 -24.69 2.63
N TYR A 109 -5.81 -23.47 2.45
CA TYR A 109 -4.85 -23.13 1.41
C TYR A 109 -3.46 -23.74 1.64
N MET A 110 -3.19 -24.34 2.80
CA MET A 110 -1.93 -25.01 3.12
C MET A 110 -1.89 -26.48 2.67
N GLN A 111 -2.68 -26.87 1.66
CA GLN A 111 -2.54 -28.19 1.03
C GLN A 111 -1.15 -28.33 0.40
N ASN A 112 -0.60 -29.55 0.38
CA ASN A 112 0.74 -29.80 -0.17
C ASN A 112 0.88 -29.36 -1.63
N GLU A 113 -0.15 -29.55 -2.45
CA GLU A 113 -0.16 -29.13 -3.86
C GLU A 113 -0.03 -27.62 -4.01
N LEU A 114 -0.68 -26.85 -3.15
CA LEU A 114 -0.64 -25.37 -3.18
C LEU A 114 0.70 -24.83 -2.66
N ILE A 115 1.26 -25.48 -1.64
CA ILE A 115 2.61 -25.17 -1.14
C ILE A 115 3.65 -25.41 -2.25
N LYS A 116 3.57 -26.57 -2.91
CA LYS A 116 4.47 -26.93 -4.02
C LYS A 116 4.31 -26.02 -5.22
N ASP A 117 3.08 -25.66 -5.59
CA ASP A 117 2.83 -24.70 -6.67
C ASP A 117 3.40 -23.32 -6.35
N CYS A 118 3.17 -22.83 -5.12
CA CYS A 118 3.73 -21.56 -4.66
C CYS A 118 5.27 -21.58 -4.73
N ALA A 119 5.91 -22.63 -4.24
CA ALA A 119 7.36 -22.80 -4.30
C ALA A 119 7.87 -22.91 -5.74
N GLY A 120 7.21 -23.71 -6.59
CA GLY A 120 7.58 -23.94 -7.99
C GLY A 120 7.49 -22.69 -8.86
N ARG A 121 6.60 -21.75 -8.52
CA ARG A 121 6.52 -20.41 -9.15
C ARG A 121 7.52 -19.39 -8.55
N GLY A 122 8.41 -19.83 -7.66
CA GLY A 122 9.39 -18.99 -6.98
C GLY A 122 8.82 -18.13 -5.84
N GLY A 123 7.65 -18.49 -5.31
CA GLY A 123 6.95 -17.75 -4.24
C GLY A 123 7.53 -17.95 -2.83
N CYS A 124 6.85 -17.38 -1.83
CA CYS A 124 7.28 -17.42 -0.42
C CYS A 124 7.50 -18.85 0.13
N CYS A 125 6.80 -19.87 -0.38
CA CYS A 125 6.90 -21.23 0.15
C CYS A 125 8.21 -21.95 -0.21
N GLY A 126 8.95 -21.47 -1.21
CA GLY A 126 10.29 -21.96 -1.51
C GLY A 126 11.39 -21.24 -0.73
N ARG A 127 11.03 -20.51 0.34
CA ARG A 127 11.90 -19.56 1.05
C ARG A 127 11.67 -19.62 2.55
N GLU A 128 12.57 -19.01 3.31
CA GLU A 128 12.55 -19.02 4.78
C GLU A 128 11.65 -17.94 5.40
N CYS A 129 11.01 -17.08 4.61
CA CYS A 129 10.23 -15.95 5.14
C CYS A 129 8.95 -16.37 5.91
N GLY A 130 8.43 -17.58 5.68
CA GLY A 130 7.25 -18.12 6.37
C GLY A 130 5.95 -17.34 6.13
N CYS A 131 5.93 -16.44 5.14
CA CYS A 131 4.88 -15.44 4.95
C CYS A 131 3.50 -16.05 4.65
N CYS A 132 3.47 -17.22 4.01
CA CYS A 132 2.23 -17.90 3.64
C CYS A 132 1.59 -18.62 4.83
N GLU A 133 2.38 -19.31 5.66
CA GLU A 133 1.87 -20.08 6.79
C GLU A 133 1.29 -19.18 7.90
N LYS A 134 1.89 -17.99 8.07
CA LYS A 134 1.48 -16.99 9.06
C LYS A 134 0.27 -16.16 8.62
N ARG A 135 -0.34 -16.42 7.45
CA ARG A 135 -1.54 -15.71 7.05
C ARG A 135 -2.73 -16.15 7.87
N GLU A 136 -3.35 -15.19 8.52
CA GLU A 136 -4.59 -15.42 9.25
C GLU A 136 -5.79 -15.09 8.35
N SER A 137 -6.76 -16.00 8.32
CA SER A 137 -8.11 -15.69 7.81
C SER A 137 -8.83 -14.88 8.88
N THR A 138 -8.91 -13.57 8.74
CA THR A 138 -9.82 -12.76 9.56
C THR A 138 -11.25 -12.83 9.01
N PRO A 139 -12.30 -12.61 9.81
CA PRO A 139 -13.67 -12.57 9.31
C PRO A 139 -13.84 -11.58 8.15
N GLU A 140 -13.18 -10.41 8.20
CA GLU A 140 -13.25 -9.39 7.14
C GLU A 140 -12.47 -9.75 5.86
N LYS A 141 -11.61 -10.77 5.91
CA LYS A 141 -10.73 -11.17 4.78
C LYS A 141 -10.73 -12.68 4.54
N SER A 142 -11.80 -13.36 4.98
CA SER A 142 -11.86 -14.82 5.02
C SER A 142 -11.74 -15.44 3.63
N MET A 143 -12.20 -14.73 2.59
CA MET A 143 -12.11 -15.19 1.19
C MET A 143 -10.72 -15.00 0.56
N GLY A 144 -9.93 -14.04 1.05
CA GLY A 144 -8.61 -13.68 0.52
C GLY A 144 -7.43 -14.48 1.08
N ALA A 145 -7.67 -15.43 1.99
CA ALA A 145 -6.60 -16.25 2.57
C ALA A 145 -6.06 -17.27 1.56
N GLY A 146 -4.74 -17.26 1.36
CA GLY A 146 -4.06 -18.08 0.35
C GLY A 146 -2.57 -17.80 0.24
N HIS A 147 -1.90 -18.49 -0.68
CA HIS A 147 -0.49 -18.24 -0.99
C HIS A 147 -0.26 -16.89 -1.67
N CYS A 148 1.01 -16.48 -1.73
CA CYS A 148 1.40 -15.23 -2.35
C CYS A 148 0.96 -15.16 -3.83
N THR A 149 0.42 -14.01 -4.21
CA THR A 149 0.18 -13.61 -5.60
C THR A 149 1.14 -12.49 -5.98
N THR A 150 0.92 -11.87 -7.14
CA THR A 150 1.62 -10.65 -7.56
C THR A 150 1.45 -9.46 -6.58
N GLY A 151 0.47 -9.52 -5.66
CA GLY A 151 0.25 -8.49 -4.64
C GLY A 151 0.96 -8.75 -3.30
N CYS A 152 1.77 -9.80 -3.18
CA CYS A 152 2.49 -10.07 -1.94
C CYS A 152 3.69 -9.13 -1.78
N ALA A 153 3.69 -8.32 -0.71
CA ALA A 153 4.78 -7.41 -0.40
C ALA A 153 6.15 -8.11 -0.29
N CYS A 154 6.22 -9.27 0.38
CA CYS A 154 7.46 -10.05 0.48
C CYS A 154 8.00 -10.47 -0.91
N CYS A 155 7.12 -10.92 -1.81
CA CYS A 155 7.51 -11.25 -3.18
C CYS A 155 7.92 -10.01 -3.99
N SER A 156 7.25 -8.87 -3.80
CA SER A 156 7.63 -7.60 -4.43
C SER A 156 9.01 -7.14 -3.98
N SER A 157 9.27 -7.14 -2.66
CA SER A 157 10.58 -6.77 -2.11
C SER A 157 11.70 -7.63 -2.67
N PHE A 158 11.51 -8.95 -2.78
CA PHE A 158 12.53 -9.81 -3.37
C PHE A 158 12.70 -9.61 -4.87
N ARG A 159 11.62 -9.36 -5.61
CA ARG A 159 11.71 -9.08 -7.05
C ARG A 159 12.48 -7.79 -7.33
N GLY A 160 12.46 -6.84 -6.39
CA GLY A 160 13.10 -5.54 -6.55
C GLY A 160 12.34 -4.58 -7.48
N CYS A 161 11.16 -4.97 -7.96
CA CYS A 161 10.31 -4.13 -8.80
C CYS A 161 8.82 -4.40 -8.58
N GLU A 162 8.04 -3.34 -8.80
CA GLU A 162 6.57 -3.40 -8.84
C GLU A 162 6.08 -3.79 -10.22
N LEU A 163 5.11 -4.70 -10.25
CA LEU A 163 4.50 -5.14 -11.50
C LEU A 163 3.42 -4.14 -11.94
N THR A 164 3.43 -3.79 -13.22
CA THR A 164 2.38 -3.01 -13.86
C THR A 164 1.05 -3.75 -13.87
N ALA A 165 -0.05 -3.01 -14.08
CA ALA A 165 -1.39 -3.62 -14.20
C ALA A 165 -1.46 -4.65 -15.34
N GLN A 166 -0.78 -4.39 -16.46
CA GLN A 166 -0.75 -5.29 -17.61
C GLN A 166 0.04 -6.57 -17.31
N GLU A 167 1.19 -6.49 -16.64
CA GLU A 167 1.95 -7.68 -16.24
C GLU A 167 1.16 -8.55 -15.24
N LYS A 168 0.51 -7.91 -14.26
CA LYS A 168 -0.39 -8.61 -13.32
C LYS A 168 -1.52 -9.33 -14.08
N LYS A 169 -2.07 -8.71 -15.13
CA LYS A 169 -3.08 -9.32 -16.00
C LYS A 169 -2.51 -10.50 -16.80
N ASN A 170 -1.35 -10.33 -17.42
CA ASN A 170 -0.68 -11.38 -18.20
C ASN A 170 -0.43 -12.64 -17.34
N ILE A 171 -0.01 -12.47 -16.09
CA ILE A 171 0.19 -13.59 -15.16
C ILE A 171 -1.13 -14.33 -14.86
N ARG A 172 -2.24 -13.60 -14.67
CA ARG A 172 -3.57 -14.21 -14.48
C ARG A 172 -4.05 -14.93 -15.74
N ASP A 173 -3.82 -14.36 -16.91
CA ASP A 173 -4.21 -14.96 -18.18
C ASP A 173 -3.36 -16.21 -18.50
N ALA A 174 -2.08 -16.21 -18.16
CA ALA A 174 -1.23 -17.40 -18.24
C ALA A 174 -1.72 -18.52 -17.31
N LEU A 175 -2.09 -18.19 -16.06
CA LEU A 175 -2.72 -19.15 -15.14
C LEU A 175 -4.02 -19.72 -15.73
N ARG A 176 -4.89 -18.85 -16.26
CA ARG A 176 -6.12 -19.27 -16.92
C ARG A 176 -5.84 -20.20 -18.10
N ALA A 177 -4.86 -19.89 -18.94
CA ALA A 177 -4.48 -20.72 -20.07
C ALA A 177 -3.98 -22.10 -19.60
N ALA A 178 -3.15 -22.15 -18.56
CA ALA A 178 -2.66 -23.40 -17.98
C ALA A 178 -3.80 -24.29 -17.45
N LEU A 179 -4.85 -23.69 -16.89
CA LEU A 179 -6.01 -24.40 -16.34
C LEU A 179 -7.07 -24.81 -17.39
N LYS A 180 -7.06 -24.22 -18.58
CA LYS A 180 -8.05 -24.52 -19.64
C LYS A 180 -7.89 -25.92 -20.26
N TYR A 181 -6.70 -26.51 -20.20
CA TYR A 181 -6.44 -27.82 -20.79
C TYR A 181 -6.82 -28.94 -19.81
N SER A 182 -7.94 -29.60 -20.10
CA SER A 182 -8.60 -30.61 -19.27
C SER A 182 -7.74 -31.82 -18.89
N ASN A 183 -6.68 -32.11 -19.67
CA ASN A 183 -5.75 -33.21 -19.42
C ASN A 183 -4.38 -32.76 -18.87
N SER A 184 -4.24 -31.50 -18.43
CA SER A 184 -2.97 -31.06 -17.84
C SER A 184 -2.79 -31.63 -16.43
N ALA A 185 -1.60 -32.17 -16.14
CA ALA A 185 -1.23 -32.58 -14.79
C ALA A 185 -1.37 -31.42 -13.78
N TYR A 186 -1.22 -30.19 -14.28
CA TYR A 186 -1.41 -28.98 -13.50
C TYR A 186 -2.86 -28.78 -13.04
N LEU A 187 -3.84 -28.89 -13.94
CA LEU A 187 -5.26 -28.81 -13.58
C LEU A 187 -5.62 -29.89 -12.55
N LEU A 188 -5.18 -31.14 -12.76
CA LEU A 188 -5.44 -32.24 -11.83
C LEU A 188 -4.87 -31.96 -10.43
N SER A 189 -3.64 -31.45 -10.34
CA SER A 189 -3.01 -31.05 -9.08
C SER A 189 -3.81 -29.95 -8.38
N MET A 190 -4.20 -28.90 -9.12
CA MET A 190 -5.00 -27.80 -8.56
C MET A 190 -6.40 -28.29 -8.16
N SER A 191 -7.09 -29.09 -8.96
CA SER A 191 -8.42 -29.62 -8.62
C SER A 191 -8.38 -30.46 -7.34
N ARG A 192 -7.35 -31.28 -7.14
CA ARG A 192 -7.15 -32.00 -5.87
C ARG A 192 -7.03 -31.03 -4.70
N ALA A 193 -6.19 -30.01 -4.83
CA ALA A 193 -5.96 -29.06 -3.76
C ALA A 193 -7.19 -28.22 -3.36
N TYR A 194 -8.19 -28.11 -4.24
CA TYR A 194 -9.42 -27.36 -3.99
C TYR A 194 -10.62 -28.24 -3.58
N ILE A 195 -10.51 -29.56 -3.63
CA ILE A 195 -11.64 -30.48 -3.39
C ILE A 195 -11.26 -31.60 -2.42
N ILE A 196 -10.04 -32.11 -2.50
CA ILE A 196 -9.57 -33.23 -1.70
C ILE A 196 -8.71 -32.68 -0.57
N ARG A 197 -9.14 -32.93 0.67
CA ARG A 197 -8.33 -32.63 1.85
C ARG A 197 -7.22 -33.67 1.97
N ASP A 198 -5.98 -33.21 2.08
CA ASP A 198 -4.86 -34.04 2.47
C ASP A 198 -5.15 -34.66 3.85
N ARG A 199 -5.07 -35.99 3.94
CA ARG A 199 -5.27 -36.71 5.21
C ARG A 199 -4.12 -36.52 6.21
N LYS A 200 -3.08 -35.76 5.83
CA LYS A 200 -1.81 -35.64 6.55
C LYS A 200 -1.56 -34.27 7.20
N VAL A 201 -2.57 -33.40 7.28
CA VAL A 201 -2.48 -32.10 7.99
C VAL A 201 -3.35 -32.09 9.23
#